data_AF-A0A1H4GMT1-F1
#
_entry.id   AF-A0A1H4GMT1-F1
#
_cell.length_a   1.000
_cell.length_b   1.000
_cell.length_c   1.000
_cell.angle_alpha   90.00
_cell.angle_beta   90.00
_cell.angle_gamma   90.00
#
_symmetry.space_group_name_H-M   'P 1'
#
loop_
_entity.id
_entity.type
_entity.pdbx_description
1 polymer ?
#
loop_
_entity_poly.entity_id
_entity_poly.type
_entity_poly.pdbx_seq_one_letter_code
_entity_poly.pdbx_strand_id
1 'polypeptide(L)' 'MDELNDFLYQLKRHMQYTSELRDAYEKLPVHQQEIVKNASPRHESPEDLSKHAYQWHDNLFKVVEK' A
#
# COMPACT_ATOMS: atom_id res chain seq x y z
N MET A 1 -22.74 11.85 -0.61
CA MET A 1 -22.08 10.54 -0.47
C MET A 1 -21.56 10.48 0.95
N ASP A 2 -21.66 9.32 1.59
CA ASP A 2 -21.23 9.09 2.97
C ASP A 2 -19.70 9.29 3.07
N GLU A 3 -19.20 10.09 4.02
CA GLU A 3 -17.75 10.37 4.15
C GLU A 3 -16.93 9.09 4.28
N LEU A 4 -17.52 8.02 4.83
CA LEU A 4 -16.90 6.70 4.92
C LEU A 4 -16.73 6.05 3.54
N ASN A 5 -17.72 6.19 2.64
CA ASN A 5 -17.64 5.66 1.29
C ASN A 5 -16.58 6.40 0.46
N ASP A 6 -16.43 7.71 0.66
CA ASP A 6 -15.36 8.49 0.04
C ASP A 6 -13.99 8.04 0.54
N PHE A 7 -13.85 7.76 1.84
CA PHE A 7 -12.62 7.21 2.41
C PHE A 7 -12.30 5.81 1.86
N LEU A 8 -13.28 4.92 1.78
CA LEU A 8 -13.13 3.57 1.20
C LEU A 8 -12.66 3.64 -0.27
N TYR A 9 -13.18 4.59 -1.03
CA TYR A 9 -12.72 4.84 -2.39
C TYR A 9 -11.25 5.29 -2.43
N GLN A 10 -10.84 6.23 -1.58
CA GLN A 10 -9.43 6.65 -1.51
C GLN A 10 -8.51 5.51 -1.04
N LEU A 11 -8.94 4.69 -0.07
CA LEU A 11 -8.18 3.53 0.39
C LEU A 11 -7.97 2.53 -0.74
N LYS A 12 -9.02 2.25 -1.53
CA LYS A 12 -8.90 1.39 -2.71
C LYS A 12 -7.90 1.94 -3.73
N ARG A 13 -7.91 3.26 -3.99
CA ARG A 13 -6.90 3.90 -4.86
C ARG A 13 -5.50 3.80 -4.28
N HIS A 14 -5.35 3.97 -2.97
CA HIS A 14 -4.06 3.80 -2.30
C HIS A 14 -3.51 2.37 -2.47
N MET A 15 -4.36 1.34 -2.34
CA MET A 15 -3.97 -0.05 -2.61
C MET A 15 -3.49 -0.25 -4.04
N GLN A 16 -4.18 0.34 -5.02
CA GLN A 16 -3.75 0.28 -6.43
C GLN A 16 -2.37 0.92 -6.61
N TYR A 17 -2.18 2.13 -6.08
CA TYR A 17 -0.90 2.82 -6.14
C TYR A 17 0.24 2.04 -5.49
N THR A 18 0.02 1.48 -4.29
CA THR A 18 1.05 0.67 -3.62
C THR A 18 1.37 -0.62 -4.38
N SER A 19 0.40 -1.18 -5.11
CA SER A 19 0.62 -2.35 -5.96
C SER A 19 1.44 -1.99 -7.19
N GLU A 20 1.12 -0.88 -7.86
CA GLU A 20 1.92 -0.37 -8.98
C GLU A 20 3.36 -0.04 -8.56
N LEU A 21 3.52 0.56 -7.37
CA LEU A 21 4.83 0.88 -6.80
C LEU A 21 5.63 -0.38 -6.46
N ARG A 22 4.97 -1.41 -5.90
CA ARG A 22 5.57 -2.73 -5.67
C ARG A 22 6.03 -3.37 -6.98
N ASP A 23 5.16 -3.40 -8.00
CA ASP A 23 5.49 -3.99 -9.29
C ASP A 23 6.64 -3.24 -10.00
N ALA A 24 6.77 -1.92 -9.79
CA ALA A 24 7.92 -1.15 -10.25
C ALA A 24 9.19 -1.48 -9.47
N TYR A 25 9.08 -1.64 -8.15
CA TYR A 25 10.18 -2.01 -7.25
C TYR A 25 10.75 -3.40 -7.55
N GLU A 26 9.89 -4.40 -7.77
CA GLU A 26 10.29 -5.78 -8.06
C GLU A 26 11.10 -5.91 -9.35
N LYS A 27 10.91 -4.98 -10.31
CA LYS A 27 11.66 -4.92 -11.56
C LYS A 27 13.05 -4.30 -11.41
N LEU A 28 13.32 -3.63 -10.29
CA LEU A 28 14.63 -3.02 -10.04
C LEU A 28 15.68 -4.10 -9.73
N PRO A 29 16.95 -3.90 -10.13
CA PRO A 29 18.07 -4.68 -9.62
C PRO A 29 18.16 -4.61 -8.10
N VAL A 30 18.67 -5.68 -7.46
CA VAL A 30 18.79 -5.80 -6.00
C VAL A 30 19.46 -4.58 -5.35
N HIS A 31 20.56 -4.07 -5.92
CA HIS A 31 21.25 -2.90 -5.37
C HIS A 31 20.39 -1.62 -5.41
N GLN A 32 19.50 -1.48 -6.39
CA GLN A 32 18.58 -0.34 -6.47
C GLN A 32 17.39 -0.52 -5.52
N GLN A 33 16.92 -1.75 -5.33
CA GLN A 33 15.93 -2.09 -4.33
C GLN A 33 16.38 -1.72 -2.91
N GLU A 34 17.66 -1.97 -2.59
CA GLU A 34 18.26 -1.59 -1.31
C GLU A 34 18.33 -0.06 -1.14
N ILE A 35 18.68 0.69 -2.20
CA ILE A 35 18.69 2.16 -2.16
C ILE A 35 17.29 2.70 -1.85
N VAL A 36 16.27 2.20 -2.57
CA VAL A 36 14.87 2.62 -2.37
C VAL A 36 14.40 2.29 -0.95
N LYS A 37 14.71 1.09 -0.45
CA LYS A 37 14.37 0.68 0.91
C LYS A 37 15.07 1.55 1.96
N ASN A 38 16.37 1.77 1.82
CA ASN A 38 17.16 2.54 2.79
C ASN A 38 16.83 4.05 2.78
N ALA A 39 16.30 4.56 1.67
CA ALA A 39 15.81 5.93 1.59
C ALA A 39 14.44 6.11 2.26
N SER A 40 13.71 5.03 2.54
CA SER A 40 12.43 5.09 3.25
C SER A 40 12.63 5.54 4.71
N PRO A 41 11.85 6.50 5.24
CA PRO A 41 11.96 6.95 6.63
C PRO A 41 11.86 5.82 7.67
N ARG A 42 11.18 4.74 7.31
CA ARG A 42 10.98 3.55 8.15
C ARG A 42 11.73 2.32 7.66
N HIS A 43 12.54 2.47 6.61
CA HIS A 43 13.20 1.36 5.92
C HIS A 43 12.21 0.30 5.40
N GLU A 44 10.96 0.69 5.17
CA GLU A 44 9.90 -0.13 4.61
C GLU A 44 10.05 -0.18 3.09
N SER A 45 9.90 -1.37 2.50
CA SER A 45 9.87 -1.53 1.05
C SER A 45 8.46 -1.21 0.51
N PRO A 46 8.33 -0.96 -0.81
CA PRO A 46 7.03 -0.90 -1.46
C PRO A 46 6.15 -2.15 -1.25
N GLU A 47 6.74 -3.32 -1.02
CA GLU A 47 6.00 -4.53 -0.65
C GLU A 47 5.36 -4.41 0.73
N ASP A 48 6.10 -3.89 1.73
CA ASP A 48 5.58 -3.65 3.08
C ASP A 48 4.41 -2.65 3.05
N LEU A 49 4.56 -1.56 2.30
CA LEU A 49 3.52 -0.55 2.12
C LEU A 49 2.25 -1.14 1.51
N SER A 50 2.39 -1.98 0.47
CA SER A 50 1.26 -2.67 -0.15
C SER A 50 0.56 -3.59 0.84
N LYS A 51 1.32 -4.39 1.59
CA LYS A 51 0.77 -5.28 2.62
C LYS A 51 -0.02 -4.52 3.68
N HIS A 52 0.49 -3.39 4.15
CA HIS A 52 -0.21 -2.53 5.11
C HIS A 52 -1.52 -1.98 4.53
N ALA A 53 -1.52 -1.53 3.27
CA ALA A 53 -2.73 -1.02 2.62
C ALA A 53 -3.81 -2.11 2.49
N TYR A 54 -3.44 -3.33 2.09
CA TYR A 54 -4.37 -4.47 2.04
C TYR A 54 -4.91 -4.86 3.42
N GLN A 55 -4.06 -4.93 4.44
CA GLN A 55 -4.50 -5.23 5.81
C GLN A 55 -5.46 -4.16 6.36
N TRP A 56 -5.21 -2.88 6.07
CA TRP A 56 -6.13 -1.81 6.48
C TRP A 56 -7.49 -1.98 5.81
N HIS A 57 -7.51 -2.22 4.50
CA HIS A 57 -8.74 -2.49 3.77
C HIS A 57 -9.53 -3.67 4.36
N ASP A 58 -8.87 -4.81 4.59
CA ASP A 58 -9.52 -6.00 5.13
C ASP A 58 -10.09 -5.79 6.55
N ASN A 59 -9.34 -5.08 7.40
CA ASN A 59 -9.79 -4.77 8.75
C ASN A 59 -11.00 -3.82 8.73
N LEU A 60 -11.01 -2.84 7.83
CA LEU A 60 -12.11 -1.90 7.70
C LEU A 60 -13.35 -2.58 7.12
N PHE A 61 -13.20 -3.40 6.08
CA PHE A 61 -14.31 -4.16 5.49
C PHE A 61 -15.01 -5.07 6.51
N LYS A 62 -14.25 -5.78 7.36
CA LYS A 62 -14.80 -6.61 8.44
C LYS A 62 -15.66 -5.86 9.46
N VAL A 63 -15.41 -4.56 9.63
CA VAL A 63 -16.15 -3.70 10.56
C VAL A 63 -17.38 -3.10 9.89
N VAL A 64 -17.28 -2.75 8.59
CA VAL A 64 -18.35 -2.09 7.83
C VAL A 64 -19.41 -3.07 7.32
N GLU A 65 -19.06 -4.33 7.05
CA GLU A 65 -20.02 -5.39 6.67
C GLU A 65 -20.73 -6.07 7.86
N LYS A 66 -20.48 -5.62 9.10
CA LYS A 66 -21.18 -6.07 10.31
C LYS A 66 -22.32 -5.13 10.67
#